data_AF-A0A166VHC2-F1
#
_entry.id   AF-A0A166VHC2-F1
#
_cell.length_a   1.000
_cell.length_b   1.000
_cell.length_c   1.000
_cell.angle_alpha   90.00
_cell.angle_beta   90.00
_cell.angle_gamma   90.00
#
_symmetry.space_group_name_H-M   'P 1'
#
loop_
_entity.id
_entity.type
_entity.pdbx_description
1 polymer ?
#
loop_
_entity_poly.entity_id
_entity_poly.type
_entity_poly.pdbx_seq_one_letter_code
_entity_poly.pdbx_strand_id
1 'polypeptide(L)'
;DLVAQNKVPCTFSLETLEPSLLVQIPFKKLLEASKDSVVISQDIIRVLLGLALKKERREFELLTLSATERFNNLRNDDPQLVAKLTQNDIAKYLGITPVALSRIKHQ
;
A
#
# COMPACT_ATOMS: atom_id res chain seq x y z
N ASP A 1 2.29 17.93 -12.56
CA ASP A 1 2.65 16.81 -11.68
C ASP A 1 4.13 16.93 -11.32
N LEU A 2 4.43 17.46 -10.13
CA LEU A 2 5.78 17.89 -9.74
C LEU A 2 6.77 16.72 -9.60
N VAL A 3 6.27 15.49 -9.39
CA VAL A 3 7.11 14.28 -9.32
C VAL A 3 7.44 13.75 -10.71
N ALA A 4 6.49 13.80 -11.66
CA ALA A 4 6.74 13.40 -13.05
C ALA A 4 7.63 14.39 -13.82
N GLN A 5 7.67 15.66 -13.41
CA GLN A 5 8.51 16.70 -14.05
C GLN A 5 9.93 16.79 -13.47
N ASN A 6 10.19 16.34 -12.23
CA ASN A 6 11.48 16.59 -11.54
C ASN A 6 12.48 15.42 -11.51
N LYS A 7 12.29 14.32 -12.26
CA LYS A 7 13.22 13.16 -12.26
C LYS A 7 13.61 12.67 -10.84
N VAL A 8 12.72 12.82 -9.86
CA VAL A 8 12.98 12.36 -8.50
C VAL A 8 12.86 10.83 -8.50
N PRO A 9 13.90 10.08 -8.08
CA PRO A 9 13.82 8.62 -8.02
C PRO A 9 12.74 8.18 -7.03
N CYS A 10 12.14 7.02 -7.27
CA CYS A 10 11.20 6.42 -6.32
C CYS A 10 11.89 6.24 -4.95
N THR A 11 11.22 6.61 -3.88
CA THR A 11 11.72 6.47 -2.49
C THR A 11 11.57 5.04 -1.96
N PHE A 12 10.97 4.15 -2.74
CA PHE A 12 10.75 2.75 -2.42
C PHE A 12 10.80 1.90 -3.69
N SER A 13 10.97 0.59 -3.51
CA SER A 13 10.88 -0.41 -4.57
C SER A 13 9.66 -1.31 -4.32
N LEU A 14 9.23 -2.00 -5.37
CA LEU A 14 8.18 -3.02 -5.28
C LEU A 14 8.80 -4.38 -5.53
N GLU A 15 8.40 -5.35 -4.72
CA GLU A 15 8.79 -6.74 -4.85
C GLU A 15 7.53 -7.61 -4.88
N THR A 16 7.51 -8.60 -5.75
CA THR A 16 6.39 -9.51 -5.92
C THR A 16 6.54 -10.71 -5.00
N LEU A 17 5.51 -11.03 -4.21
CA LEU A 17 5.50 -12.17 -3.29
C LEU A 17 5.40 -13.52 -3.99
N GLU A 18 4.97 -13.53 -5.25
CA GLU A 18 4.78 -14.71 -6.09
C GLU A 18 5.06 -14.37 -7.56
N PRO A 19 5.34 -15.35 -8.43
CA PRO A 19 5.52 -15.11 -9.86
C PRO A 19 4.34 -14.31 -10.43
N SER A 20 4.65 -13.13 -10.99
CA SER A 20 3.65 -12.14 -11.36
C SER A 20 3.85 -11.65 -12.79
N LEU A 21 2.74 -11.36 -13.48
CA LEU A 21 2.73 -10.64 -14.75
C LEU A 21 2.32 -9.19 -14.50
N LEU A 22 3.12 -8.24 -14.98
CA LEU A 22 2.89 -6.81 -14.76
C LEU A 22 2.59 -6.09 -16.08
N VAL A 23 1.66 -5.13 -16.01
CA VAL A 23 1.39 -4.18 -17.09
C VAL A 23 1.94 -2.82 -16.67
N GLN A 24 2.87 -2.29 -17.46
CA GLN A 24 3.45 -0.98 -17.22
C GLN A 24 2.84 0.06 -18.16
N ILE A 25 2.31 1.13 -17.58
CA ILE A 25 1.75 2.26 -18.33
C ILE A 25 2.57 3.51 -17.97
N PRO A 26 3.18 4.20 -18.94
CA PRO A 26 3.84 5.48 -18.68
C PRO A 26 2.82 6.48 -18.14
N PHE A 27 3.07 7.03 -16.94
CA PHE A 27 2.13 7.93 -16.28
C PHE A 27 1.76 9.14 -17.16
N LYS A 28 2.71 9.67 -17.94
CA LYS A 28 2.48 10.75 -18.89
C LYS A 28 1.37 10.41 -19.91
N LYS A 29 1.36 9.18 -20.45
CA LYS A 29 0.35 8.74 -21.41
C LYS A 29 -1.03 8.64 -20.75
N LEU A 30 -1.09 8.18 -19.51
CA LEU A 30 -2.32 8.12 -18.73
C LEU A 30 -2.89 9.53 -18.48
N LEU A 31 -2.03 10.48 -18.12
CA LEU A 31 -2.41 11.88 -17.90
C LEU A 31 -2.81 12.61 -19.19
N GLU A 32 -2.19 12.29 -20.32
CA GLU A 32 -2.62 12.82 -21.62
C GLU A 32 -4.00 12.26 -21.99
N ALA A 33 -4.18 10.94 -21.90
CA ALA A 33 -5.46 10.29 -22.20
C ALA A 33 -6.62 10.78 -21.31
N SER A 34 -6.35 11.18 -20.06
CA SER A 34 -7.36 11.73 -19.17
C SER A 34 -7.88 13.11 -19.57
N LYS A 35 -7.13 13.86 -20.40
CA LYS A 35 -7.58 15.16 -20.91
C LYS A 35 -8.64 15.01 -21.98
N ASP A 36 -8.56 13.92 -22.74
CA ASP A 36 -9.40 13.69 -23.92
C ASP A 36 -10.55 12.71 -23.63
N SER A 37 -10.58 12.07 -22.45
CA SER A 37 -11.60 11.09 -22.08
C SER A 37 -12.10 11.27 -20.64
N VAL A 38 -13.41 11.55 -20.52
CA VAL A 38 -14.10 11.66 -19.23
C VAL A 38 -14.05 10.34 -18.46
N VAL A 39 -14.17 9.21 -19.14
CA VAL A 39 -14.12 7.87 -18.50
C VAL A 39 -12.76 7.65 -17.86
N ILE A 40 -11.67 7.89 -18.59
CA ILE A 40 -10.30 7.73 -18.08
C ILE A 40 -10.07 8.69 -16.91
N SER A 41 -10.54 9.94 -17.03
CA SER A 41 -10.44 10.92 -15.95
C SER A 41 -11.13 10.45 -14.66
N GLN A 42 -12.35 9.95 -14.76
CA GLN A 42 -13.10 9.43 -13.62
C GLN A 42 -12.43 8.21 -12.98
N ASP A 43 -11.87 7.30 -13.79
CA ASP A 43 -11.17 6.13 -13.27
C ASP A 43 -9.88 6.51 -12.53
N ILE A 44 -9.11 7.47 -13.06
CA ILE A 44 -7.93 8.01 -12.37
C ILE A 44 -8.34 8.65 -11.04
N ILE A 45 -9.40 9.47 -11.03
CA ILE A 45 -9.91 10.09 -9.81
C ILE A 45 -10.29 9.02 -8.78
N ARG A 46 -11.01 7.97 -9.20
CA ARG A 46 -11.41 6.87 -8.31
C ARG A 46 -10.20 6.16 -7.71
N VAL A 47 -9.17 5.86 -8.52
CA VAL A 47 -7.93 5.23 -8.06
C VAL A 47 -7.17 6.13 -7.09
N LEU A 48 -7.00 7.41 -7.42
CA LEU A 48 -6.27 8.36 -6.58
C LEU A 48 -6.98 8.63 -5.25
N LEU A 49 -8.31 8.79 -5.26
CA LEU A 49 -9.10 8.93 -4.02
C LEU A 49 -9.01 7.66 -3.16
N GLY A 50 -9.11 6.48 -3.76
CA GLY A 50 -8.94 5.22 -3.05
C GLY A 50 -7.55 5.10 -2.42
N LEU A 51 -6.49 5.55 -3.12
CA LEU A 51 -5.13 5.57 -2.57
C LEU A 51 -4.99 6.59 -1.43
N ALA A 52 -5.59 7.78 -1.57
CA ALA A 52 -5.55 8.82 -0.54
C ALA A 52 -6.22 8.35 0.76
N LEU A 53 -7.43 7.80 0.68
CA LEU A 53 -8.15 7.28 1.85
C LEU A 53 -7.40 6.12 2.52
N LYS A 54 -6.80 5.23 1.72
CA LYS A 54 -5.95 4.14 2.26
C LYS A 54 -4.74 4.69 3.02
N LYS A 55 -4.09 5.74 2.51
CA LYS A 55 -2.95 6.38 3.17
C LYS A 55 -3.36 7.10 4.45
N GLU A 56 -4.46 7.84 4.43
CA GLU A 56 -5.01 8.52 5.60
C GLU A 56 -5.38 7.54 6.71
N ARG A 57 -6.10 6.45 6.38
CA ARG A 57 -6.39 5.38 7.33
C ARG A 57 -5.11 4.78 7.91
N ARG A 58 -4.09 4.56 7.07
CA ARG A 58 -2.83 3.97 7.52
C ARG A 58 -2.08 4.89 8.48
N GLU A 59 -2.04 6.19 8.19
CA GLU A 59 -1.45 7.20 9.07
C GLU A 59 -2.17 7.25 10.41
N PHE A 60 -3.51 7.30 10.40
CA PHE A 60 -4.32 7.22 11.61
C PHE A 60 -3.98 5.96 12.43
N GLU A 61 -4.01 4.78 11.82
CA GLU A 61 -3.73 3.52 12.52
C GLU A 61 -2.33 3.49 13.16
N LEU A 62 -1.33 4.06 12.48
CA LEU A 62 0.03 4.13 13.00
C LEU A 62 0.16 5.10 14.19
N LEU A 63 -0.60 6.20 14.18
CA LEU A 63 -0.56 7.23 15.22
C LEU A 63 -1.42 6.89 16.45
N THR A 64 -2.55 6.20 16.26
CA THR A 64 -3.57 6.07 17.31
C THR A 64 -3.74 4.67 17.86
N LEU A 65 -3.39 3.64 17.09
CA LEU A 65 -3.58 2.24 17.52
C LEU A 65 -2.31 1.63 18.08
N SER A 66 -2.47 0.67 18.96
CA SER A 66 -1.40 -0.22 19.39
C SER A 66 -1.00 -1.19 18.27
N ALA A 67 0.20 -1.77 18.39
CA ALA A 67 0.66 -2.78 17.44
C ALA A 67 -0.24 -4.03 17.43
N THR A 68 -0.83 -4.39 18.57
CA THR A 68 -1.76 -5.52 18.69
C THR A 68 -3.06 -5.25 17.95
N GLU A 69 -3.63 -4.05 18.10
CA GLU A 69 -4.84 -3.65 17.36
C GLU A 69 -4.57 -3.62 15.85
N ARG A 70 -3.44 -3.05 15.41
CA ARG A 70 -3.06 -3.07 14.00
C ARG A 70 -2.89 -4.49 13.44
N PHE A 71 -2.31 -5.41 14.21
CA PHE A 71 -2.19 -6.81 13.81
C PHE A 71 -3.55 -7.50 13.69
N ASN A 72 -4.43 -7.28 14.67
CA ASN A 72 -5.79 -7.83 14.64
C ASN A 72 -6.59 -7.29 13.45
N ASN A 73 -6.50 -5.99 13.16
CA ASN A 73 -7.14 -5.39 11.99
C ASN A 73 -6.63 -6.03 10.70
N LEU A 74 -5.31 -6.15 10.52
CA LEU A 74 -4.73 -6.81 9.34
C LEU A 74 -5.22 -8.25 9.18
N ARG A 75 -5.24 -9.02 10.28
CA ARG A 75 -5.69 -10.42 10.26
C ARG A 75 -7.18 -10.57 9.93
N ASN A 76 -8.00 -9.64 10.37
CA ASN A 76 -9.44 -9.68 10.14
C ASN A 76 -9.80 -9.15 8.75
N ASP A 77 -9.11 -8.12 8.27
CA ASP A 77 -9.37 -7.49 6.98
C ASP A 77 -8.91 -8.38 5.81
N ASP A 78 -7.78 -9.08 5.94
CA ASP A 78 -7.26 -9.99 4.90
C ASP A 78 -6.51 -11.21 5.48
N PRO A 79 -7.24 -12.22 5.98
CA PRO A 79 -6.62 -13.41 6.57
C PRO A 79 -5.80 -14.23 5.56
N GLN A 80 -6.17 -14.19 4.27
CA GLN A 80 -5.46 -14.93 3.22
C GLN A 80 -4.10 -14.30 2.93
N LEU A 81 -4.02 -12.96 2.89
CA LEU A 81 -2.75 -12.26 2.74
C LEU A 81 -1.82 -12.54 3.92
N VAL A 82 -2.33 -12.51 5.16
CA VAL A 82 -1.52 -12.81 6.35
C VAL A 82 -0.92 -14.21 6.29
N ALA A 83 -1.62 -15.19 5.70
CA ALA A 83 -1.10 -16.54 5.53
C ALA A 83 0.05 -16.63 4.50
N LYS A 84 0.14 -15.69 3.55
CA LYS A 84 1.20 -15.63 2.53
C LYS A 84 2.43 -14.84 2.98
N LEU A 85 2.29 -13.93 3.94
CA LEU A 85 3.37 -13.03 4.36
C LEU A 85 4.32 -13.67 5.38
N THR A 86 5.61 -13.34 5.29
CA THR A 86 6.56 -13.74 6.34
C THR A 86 6.32 -12.94 7.62
N GLN A 87 6.81 -13.44 8.76
CA GLN A 87 6.79 -12.68 10.01
C GLN A 87 7.53 -11.33 9.89
N ASN A 88 8.57 -11.26 9.05
CA ASN A 88 9.30 -10.03 8.83
C ASN A 88 8.48 -9.01 8.05
N ASP A 89 7.74 -9.45 7.02
CA ASP A 89 6.88 -8.57 6.22
C ASP A 89 5.74 -7.99 7.05
N ILE A 90 5.09 -8.83 7.86
CA ILE A 90 4.05 -8.40 8.78
C ILE A 90 4.62 -7.40 9.81
N ALA A 91 5.78 -7.69 10.39
CA ALA A 91 6.40 -6.80 11.38
C ALA A 91 6.75 -5.43 10.78
N LYS A 92 7.37 -5.41 9.59
CA LYS A 92 7.67 -4.18 8.84
C LYS A 92 6.40 -3.41 8.51
N TYR A 93 5.37 -4.09 8.01
CA TYR A 93 4.09 -3.47 7.72
C TYR A 93 3.54 -2.78 8.96
N LEU A 94 3.49 -3.47 10.11
CA LEU A 94 2.97 -2.96 11.38
C LEU A 94 3.84 -1.90 12.07
N GLY A 95 5.06 -1.64 11.58
CA GLY A 95 5.99 -0.69 12.18
C GLY A 95 6.63 -1.17 13.49
N ILE A 96 6.86 -2.48 13.63
CA ILE A 96 7.46 -3.09 14.83
C ILE A 96 8.56 -4.10 14.46
N THR A 97 9.28 -4.60 15.46
CA THR A 97 10.28 -5.66 15.25
C THR A 97 9.62 -7.04 15.13
N PRO A 98 10.23 -8.00 14.43
CA PRO A 98 9.75 -9.38 14.38
C PRO A 98 9.60 -10.01 15.77
N VAL A 99 10.45 -9.64 16.73
CA VAL A 99 10.37 -10.10 18.13
C VAL A 99 9.12 -9.56 18.83
N ALA A 100 8.80 -8.27 18.63
CA ALA A 100 7.57 -7.68 19.17
C ALA A 100 6.33 -8.36 18.58
N LEU A 101 6.33 -8.66 17.27
CA LEU A 101 5.24 -9.39 16.63
C LEU A 101 5.09 -10.82 17.18
N SER A 102 6.20 -11.52 17.42
CA SER A 102 6.17 -12.86 18.05
C SER A 102 5.46 -12.82 19.40
N ARG A 103 5.77 -11.83 20.25
CA ARG A 103 5.09 -11.66 21.56
C ARG A 103 3.58 -11.47 21.39
N ILE A 104 3.15 -10.62 20.44
CA ILE A 104 1.73 -10.38 20.17
C ILE A 104 1.01 -11.67 19.73
N LYS A 105 1.66 -12.56 18.98
CA LYS A 105 1.07 -13.83 18.52
C LYS A 105 0.99 -14.91 19.60
N HIS A 106 1.73 -14.76 20.70
CA HIS A 106 1.81 -15.73 21.81
C HIS A 106 1.16 -15.24 23.11
N GLN A 107 0.60 -14.02 23.11
CA GLN A 107 -0.40 -13.59 24.11
C GLN A 107 -1.72 -14.31 23.88
#